data_AF-A0A2V2R8E6-F1
#
_entry.id   AF-A0A2V2R8E6-F1
#
_cell.length_a   1.000
_cell.length_b   1.000
_cell.length_c   1.000
_cell.angle_alpha   90.00
_cell.angle_beta   90.00
_cell.angle_gamma   90.00
#
_symmetry.space_group_name_H-M   'P 1'
#
loop_
_entity.id
_entity.type
_entity.pdbx_description
1 polymer ?
#
loop_
_entity_poly.entity_id
_entity_poly.type
_entity_poly.pdbx_seq_one_letter_code
_entity_poly.pdbx_strand_id
1 'polypeptide(L)'
;MLVKKPEDVKSSEITDKNLYLNRRLFMRGAVLAATATATGLLYRSLNPPPVETPKGSKINIAGGANDQQALSKGYRTEDKLTPLEDITNYNNFYEFSTGKSSVARVASSFVTRPWTVSVDGLVNNPK
;
A
#
# COMPACT_ATOMS: atom_id res chain seq x y z
N MET A 1 -71.86 -35.73 4.83
CA MET A 1 -70.45 -35.88 4.42
C MET A 1 -69.59 -35.68 5.67
N LEU A 2 -68.97 -36.73 6.19
CA LEU A 2 -68.16 -36.70 7.41
C LEU A 2 -66.73 -36.26 7.05
N VAL A 3 -66.32 -35.07 7.47
CA VAL A 3 -64.93 -34.61 7.32
C VAL A 3 -64.12 -35.21 8.47
N LYS A 4 -63.22 -36.16 8.17
CA LYS A 4 -62.26 -36.70 9.14
C LYS A 4 -61.24 -35.62 9.51
N LYS A 5 -60.89 -35.54 10.81
CA LYS A 5 -59.75 -34.73 11.24
C LYS A 5 -58.46 -35.37 10.73
N PRO A 6 -57.48 -34.58 10.26
CA PRO A 6 -56.18 -35.11 9.89
C PRO A 6 -55.52 -35.74 11.13
N GLU A 7 -54.81 -36.85 10.91
CA GLU A 7 -54.07 -37.55 11.96
C GLU A 7 -52.91 -36.68 12.45
N ASP A 8 -52.63 -36.72 13.75
CA ASP A 8 -51.49 -36.01 14.32
C ASP A 8 -50.17 -36.59 13.78
N VAL A 9 -49.22 -35.70 13.45
CA VAL A 9 -47.91 -36.08 12.91
C VAL A 9 -47.17 -36.94 13.93
N LYS A 10 -46.62 -38.07 13.49
CA LYS A 10 -45.87 -38.98 14.38
C LYS A 10 -44.56 -38.32 14.79
N SER A 11 -44.15 -38.48 16.05
CA SER A 11 -42.88 -37.91 16.53
C SER A 11 -41.65 -38.37 15.74
N SER A 12 -41.69 -39.55 15.11
CA SER A 12 -40.63 -40.06 14.22
C SER A 12 -40.55 -39.34 12.87
N GLU A 13 -41.61 -38.65 12.44
CA GLU A 13 -41.64 -37.81 11.24
C GLU A 13 -41.14 -36.38 11.52
N ILE A 14 -41.05 -36.01 12.81
CA ILE A 14 -40.50 -34.74 13.26
C ILE A 14 -38.99 -34.86 13.35
N THR A 15 -38.27 -33.87 12.82
CA THR A 15 -36.81 -33.80 12.99
C THR A 15 -36.45 -33.71 14.47
N ASP A 16 -35.52 -34.56 14.92
CA ASP A 16 -35.05 -34.51 16.30
C ASP A 16 -34.57 -33.09 16.67
N LYS A 17 -34.96 -32.66 17.87
CA LYS A 17 -34.67 -31.30 18.36
C LYS A 17 -33.18 -30.99 18.34
N ASN A 18 -32.32 -31.93 18.75
CA ASN A 18 -30.89 -31.72 18.77
C ASN A 18 -30.34 -31.56 17.35
N LEU A 19 -30.84 -32.38 16.41
CA LEU A 19 -30.45 -32.27 15.01
C LEU A 19 -30.87 -30.91 14.42
N TYR A 20 -32.09 -30.45 14.70
CA TYR A 20 -32.57 -29.13 14.30
C TYR A 20 -31.69 -28.00 14.86
N LEU A 21 -31.40 -28.03 16.17
CA LEU A 21 -30.58 -27.02 16.84
C LEU A 21 -29.14 -27.01 16.32
N ASN A 22 -28.52 -28.17 16.12
CA ASN A 22 -27.16 -28.28 15.60
C ASN A 22 -27.04 -27.71 14.18
N ARG A 23 -28.02 -27.96 13.31
CA ARG A 23 -28.06 -27.35 11.95
C ARG A 23 -28.15 -25.83 12.04
N ARG A 24 -28.95 -25.30 12.97
CA ARG A 24 -29.08 -23.85 13.15
C ARG A 24 -27.79 -23.23 13.71
N LEU A 25 -27.13 -23.92 14.64
CA LEU A 25 -25.85 -23.50 15.19
C LEU A 25 -24.77 -23.45 14.09
N PHE A 26 -24.69 -24.51 13.28
CA PHE A 26 -23.78 -24.57 12.13
C PHE A 26 -24.02 -23.43 11.14
N MET A 27 -25.27 -23.21 10.72
CA MET A 27 -25.59 -22.11 9.79
C MET A 27 -25.23 -20.73 10.36
N ARG A 28 -25.48 -20.49 11.65
CA ARG A 28 -25.08 -19.25 12.31
C ARG A 28 -23.57 -19.08 12.32
N GLY A 29 -22.84 -20.14 12.65
CA GLY A 29 -21.36 -20.14 12.60
C GLY A 29 -20.84 -19.87 11.19
N ALA A 30 -21.41 -20.52 10.18
CA ALA A 30 -21.03 -20.33 8.78
C ALA A 30 -21.27 -18.90 8.29
N VAL A 31 -22.44 -18.31 8.61
CA VAL A 31 -22.75 -16.92 8.25
C VAL A 31 -21.80 -15.95 8.94
N LEU A 32 -21.53 -16.14 10.23
CA LEU A 32 -20.59 -15.30 10.98
C LEU A 32 -19.18 -15.38 10.40
N ALA A 33 -18.68 -16.58 10.13
CA ALA A 33 -17.37 -16.79 9.52
C ALA A 33 -17.29 -16.13 8.14
N ALA A 34 -18.27 -16.39 7.26
CA ALA A 34 -18.30 -15.80 5.92
C ALA A 34 -18.33 -14.27 5.96
N THR A 35 -19.15 -13.68 6.85
CA THR A 35 -19.27 -12.23 6.98
C THR A 35 -17.98 -11.61 7.52
N ALA A 36 -17.34 -12.24 8.51
CA ALA A 36 -16.07 -11.78 9.07
C ALA A 36 -14.95 -11.83 8.01
N THR A 37 -14.85 -12.92 7.25
CA THR A 37 -13.86 -13.04 6.16
C THR A 37 -14.11 -12.02 5.06
N ALA A 38 -15.35 -11.87 4.59
CA ALA A 38 -15.69 -10.90 3.55
C ALA A 38 -15.38 -9.46 3.99
N THR A 39 -15.74 -9.10 5.22
CA THR A 39 -15.45 -7.77 5.78
C THR A 39 -13.95 -7.54 5.92
N GLY A 40 -13.19 -8.53 6.39
CA GLY A 40 -11.73 -8.44 6.52
C GLY A 40 -11.04 -8.25 5.16
N LEU A 41 -11.47 -8.97 4.14
CA LEU A 41 -10.94 -8.85 2.78
C LEU A 41 -11.28 -7.49 2.15
N LEU A 42 -12.54 -7.03 2.30
CA LEU A 42 -12.96 -5.70 1.84
C LEU A 42 -12.17 -4.59 2.54
N TYR A 43 -11.99 -4.69 3.87
CA TYR A 43 -11.21 -3.71 4.62
C TYR A 43 -9.76 -3.64 4.13
N ARG A 44 -9.11 -4.79 3.87
CA ARG A 44 -7.74 -4.83 3.33
C ARG A 44 -7.65 -4.24 1.93
N SER A 45 -8.66 -4.47 1.08
CA SER A 45 -8.70 -3.91 -0.27
C SER A 45 -8.88 -2.39 -0.28
N LEU A 46 -9.67 -1.85 0.65
CA LEU A 46 -9.97 -0.43 0.74
C LEU A 46 -8.91 0.34 1.54
N ASN A 47 -8.21 -0.31 2.46
CA ASN A 47 -7.12 0.24 3.25
C ASN A 47 -5.84 -0.57 3.02
N PRO A 48 -5.17 -0.39 1.87
CA PRO A 48 -3.88 -1.02 1.65
C PRO A 48 -2.90 -0.57 2.74
N PRO A 49 -1.97 -1.45 3.19
CA PRO A 49 -0.93 -1.05 4.11
C PRO A 49 -0.12 0.11 3.51
N PRO A 50 0.44 1.00 4.35
CA PRO A 50 1.35 2.03 3.88
C PRO A 50 2.45 1.41 3.02
N VAL A 51 2.71 2.00 1.87
CA VAL A 51 3.81 1.56 1.01
C VAL A 51 5.10 1.70 1.81
N GLU A 52 5.87 0.63 1.93
CA GLU A 52 7.20 0.69 2.55
C GLU A 52 8.03 1.71 1.77
N THR A 53 8.35 2.83 2.42
CA THR A 53 9.23 3.85 1.88
C THR A 53 10.66 3.30 1.93
N PRO A 54 11.34 3.18 0.78
CA PRO A 54 12.73 2.75 0.78
C PRO A 54 13.54 3.75 1.60
N LYS A 55 14.10 3.29 2.73
CA LYS A 55 15.09 4.08 3.47
C LYS A 55 16.37 4.06 2.65
N GLY A 56 16.51 5.02 1.76
CA GLY A 56 17.70 5.18 0.93
C GLY A 56 18.97 5.22 1.78
N SER A 57 20.06 4.72 1.21
CA SER A 57 21.39 4.82 1.82
C SER A 57 21.71 6.28 2.13
N LYS A 58 22.25 6.55 3.32
CA LYS A 58 22.69 7.90 3.70
C LYS A 58 23.69 8.40 2.65
N ILE A 59 23.34 9.47 1.96
CA ILE A 59 24.23 10.12 1.01
C ILE A 59 25.26 10.90 1.84
N ASN A 60 26.52 10.55 1.70
CA ASN A 60 27.61 11.41 2.17
C ASN A 60 27.60 12.65 1.29
N ILE A 61 26.98 13.73 1.77
CA ILE A 61 26.95 14.99 1.03
C ILE A 61 28.39 15.49 0.93
N ALA A 62 28.91 15.57 -0.30
CA ALA A 62 30.18 16.21 -0.59
C ALA A 62 29.98 17.72 -0.37
N GLY A 63 30.35 18.20 0.83
CA GLY A 63 30.07 19.55 1.29
C GLY A 63 28.76 19.57 2.09
N GLY A 64 28.86 19.40 3.41
CA GLY A 64 27.69 19.35 4.28
C GLY A 64 26.76 20.53 4.05
N ALA A 65 25.45 20.28 4.12
CA ALA A 65 24.40 21.32 4.06
C ALA A 65 24.52 22.41 5.15
N ASN A 66 25.56 22.34 6.00
CA ASN A 66 25.95 23.31 7.01
C ASN A 66 27.24 24.06 6.65
N ASP A 67 27.70 24.00 5.40
CA ASP A 67 28.83 24.81 4.96
C ASP A 67 28.41 26.29 4.97
N GLN A 68 28.62 26.94 6.11
CA GLN A 68 28.27 28.34 6.35
C GLN A 68 28.89 29.26 5.29
N GLN A 69 29.97 28.82 4.61
CA GLN A 69 30.58 29.52 3.48
C GLN A 69 29.84 29.36 2.15
N ALA A 70 29.19 28.23 1.89
CA ALA A 70 28.32 28.08 0.71
C ALA A 70 27.02 28.85 0.92
N LEU A 71 26.52 28.84 2.16
CA LEU A 71 25.32 29.54 2.57
C LEU A 71 25.50 31.08 2.60
N SER A 72 26.71 31.60 2.83
CA SER A 72 26.99 33.05 2.78
C SER A 72 27.06 33.63 1.37
N LYS A 73 27.06 32.79 0.32
CA LYS A 73 27.18 33.20 -1.09
C LYS A 73 25.84 33.41 -1.81
N GLY A 74 24.71 33.41 -1.09
CA GLY A 74 23.41 33.88 -1.62
C GLY A 74 22.39 32.81 -2.01
N TYR A 75 22.69 31.52 -1.81
CA TYR A 75 21.72 30.43 -2.05
C TYR A 75 21.02 30.00 -0.75
N ARG A 76 20.43 30.95 -0.03
CA ARG A 76 19.59 30.70 1.15
C ARG A 76 18.23 31.34 0.98
N THR A 77 17.22 30.68 1.52
CA THR A 77 15.90 31.24 1.75
C THR A 77 15.46 30.92 3.17
N GLU A 78 14.57 31.74 3.72
CA GLU A 78 13.89 31.50 5.01
C GLU A 78 12.63 30.63 4.83
N ASP A 79 12.31 30.22 3.61
CA ASP A 79 11.19 29.33 3.33
C ASP A 79 11.32 28.01 4.08
N LYS A 80 10.19 27.50 4.53
CA LYS A 80 10.14 26.19 5.19
C LYS A 80 10.62 25.11 4.23
N LEU A 81 11.63 24.34 4.66
CA LEU A 81 12.14 23.21 3.90
C LEU A 81 11.08 22.12 3.71
N THR A 82 11.03 21.55 2.51
CA THR A 82 10.28 20.33 2.23
C THR A 82 10.88 19.16 3.04
N PRO A 83 10.06 18.33 3.70
CA PRO A 83 10.54 17.15 4.41
C PRO A 83 11.35 16.23 3.49
N LEU A 84 12.43 15.65 4.01
CA LEU A 84 13.28 14.72 3.26
C LEU A 84 12.49 13.52 2.69
N GLU A 85 11.49 13.05 3.44
CA GLU A 85 10.60 11.97 3.01
C GLU A 85 9.87 12.31 1.72
N ASP A 86 9.32 13.52 1.61
CA ASP A 86 8.61 13.98 0.42
C ASP A 86 9.58 14.16 -0.75
N ILE A 87 10.75 14.77 -0.51
CA ILE A 87 11.80 14.96 -1.53
C ILE A 87 12.20 13.62 -2.16
N THR A 88 12.37 12.58 -1.33
CA THR A 88 12.87 11.28 -1.78
C THR A 88 11.78 10.35 -2.31
N ASN A 89 10.50 10.58 -2.00
CA ASN A 89 9.41 9.65 -2.34
C ASN A 89 8.30 10.22 -3.24
N TYR A 90 8.26 11.53 -3.48
CA TYR A 90 7.24 12.17 -4.33
C TYR A 90 7.86 12.84 -5.55
N ASN A 91 8.11 12.05 -6.61
CA ASN A 91 8.97 12.44 -7.72
C ASN A 91 8.29 12.28 -9.09
N ASN A 92 8.74 13.04 -10.08
CA ASN A 92 8.43 12.79 -11.49
C ASN A 92 9.69 12.21 -12.16
N PHE A 93 9.69 10.90 -12.39
CA PHE A 93 10.75 10.21 -13.13
C PHE A 93 10.11 9.13 -14.00
N TYR A 94 9.70 9.55 -15.20
CA TYR A 94 8.79 8.80 -16.06
C TYR A 94 9.38 7.48 -16.59
N GLU A 95 10.70 7.42 -16.70
CA GLU A 95 11.47 6.21 -17.03
C GLU A 95 11.23 5.08 -16.03
N PHE A 96 10.88 5.41 -14.79
CA PHE A 96 10.58 4.42 -13.74
C PHE A 96 9.08 4.29 -13.46
N SER A 97 8.31 5.39 -13.52
CA SER A 97 6.86 5.36 -13.23
C SER A 97 6.19 6.70 -13.57
N THR A 98 4.91 6.63 -13.99
CA THR A 98 4.03 7.81 -14.10
C THR A 98 3.39 8.23 -12.78
N GLY A 99 3.28 7.30 -11.82
CA GLY A 99 2.78 7.58 -10.47
C GLY A 99 3.86 8.15 -9.55
N LYS A 100 3.60 9.31 -8.94
CA LYS A 100 4.58 10.09 -8.17
C LYS A 100 5.18 9.36 -6.96
N SER A 101 4.37 8.57 -6.26
CA SER A 101 4.78 7.78 -5.09
C SER A 101 5.40 6.44 -5.45
N SER A 102 5.40 6.04 -6.72
CA SER A 102 5.94 4.76 -7.16
C SER A 102 7.37 4.83 -7.66
N VAL A 103 7.86 6.02 -8.03
CA VAL A 103 9.21 6.24 -8.55
C VAL A 103 10.29 5.68 -7.61
N ALA A 104 10.25 6.04 -6.32
CA ALA A 104 11.30 5.66 -5.36
C ALA A 104 11.46 4.13 -5.24
N ARG A 105 10.35 3.39 -5.23
CA ARG A 105 10.35 1.92 -5.17
C ARG A 105 10.96 1.31 -6.42
N VAL A 106 10.54 1.78 -7.60
CA VAL A 106 10.96 1.20 -8.89
C VAL A 106 12.42 1.57 -9.21
N ALA A 107 12.87 2.77 -8.83
CA ALA A 107 14.24 3.24 -9.03
C ALA A 107 15.25 2.70 -8.00
N SER A 108 14.80 1.94 -6.99
CA SER A 108 15.63 1.49 -5.86
C SER A 108 16.88 0.70 -6.26
N SER A 109 16.84 -0.01 -7.40
CA SER A 109 17.93 -0.82 -7.92
C SER A 109 18.65 -0.18 -9.11
N PHE A 110 18.43 1.12 -9.35
CA PHE A 110 19.10 1.83 -10.43
C PHE A 110 20.60 1.96 -10.16
N VAL A 111 21.41 1.40 -11.05
CA VAL A 111 22.88 1.44 -10.94
C VAL A 111 23.36 2.80 -11.43
N THR A 112 23.74 3.66 -10.49
CA THR A 112 24.19 5.03 -10.78
C THR A 112 25.71 5.17 -10.93
N ARG A 113 26.48 4.09 -10.71
CA ARG A 113 27.95 4.12 -10.75
C ARG A 113 28.54 2.83 -11.33
N PRO A 114 29.64 2.93 -12.10
CA PRO A 114 30.26 4.16 -12.62
C PRO A 114 29.33 4.89 -13.60
N TRP A 115 29.50 6.20 -13.77
CA TRP A 115 28.71 7.01 -14.69
C TRP A 115 29.62 7.88 -15.54
N THR A 116 29.39 7.89 -16.84
CA THR A 116 30.12 8.73 -17.80
C THR A 116 29.21 9.86 -18.24
N VAL A 117 29.71 11.10 -18.15
CA VAL A 117 29.01 12.30 -18.63
C VAL A 117 29.78 12.82 -19.83
N SER A 118 29.09 13.11 -20.92
CA SER A 118 29.65 13.75 -22.11
C SER A 118 29.11 15.18 -22.25
N VAL A 119 29.97 16.11 -22.64
CA VAL A 119 29.64 17.49 -23.00
C VAL A 119 29.95 17.66 -24.49
N ASP A 120 28.91 17.84 -25.29
CA ASP A 120 28.99 17.90 -26.76
C ASP A 120 28.05 18.99 -27.31
N GLY A 121 27.97 19.13 -28.64
CA GLY A 121 27.16 20.13 -29.34
C GLY A 121 28.00 21.31 -29.84
N LEU A 122 27.39 22.48 -29.96
CA LEU A 122 28.08 23.69 -30.44
C LEU A 122 28.91 24.33 -29.32
N VAL A 123 29.96 23.63 -28.88
CA VAL A 123 30.89 24.04 -27.82
C VAL A 123 32.32 24.09 -28.34
N ASN A 124 33.14 25.00 -27.79
CA ASN A 124 34.52 25.18 -28.24
C ASN A 124 35.45 24.02 -27.85
N ASN A 125 35.16 23.31 -26.74
CA ASN A 125 35.99 22.21 -26.23
C ASN A 125 35.12 21.14 -25.54
N PRO A 126 34.66 20.10 -26.27
CA PRO A 126 33.83 19.02 -25.71
C PRO A 126 34.58 18.17 -24.68
N LYS A 127 33.85 17.45 -23.82
CA LYS A 127 34.38 16.67 -22.69
C LYS A 127 33.72 15.32 -22.51
#